data_AF-A0A1I0K510-F1
#
_entry.id   AF-A0A1I0K510-F1
#
_cell.length_a   1.000
_cell.length_b   1.000
_cell.length_c   1.000
_cell.angle_alpha   90.00
_cell.angle_beta   90.00
_cell.angle_gamma   90.00
#
_symmetry.space_group_name_H-M   'P 1'
#
loop_
_entity.id
_entity.type
_entity.pdbx_description
1 polymer ?
#
loop_
_entity_poly.entity_id
_entity_poly.type
_entity_poly.pdbx_seq_one_letter_code
_entity_poly.pdbx_strand_id
1 'polypeptide(L)' 'MKKTGYLKQEIDDDLVPRLLQTVRDINENKIVIQFKSGIIMSQRIDLED' A
#
# COMPACT_ATOMS: atom_id res chain seq x y z
N MET A 1 16.39 -8.24 6.40
CA MET A 1 15.29 -7.48 5.77
C MET A 1 14.92 -6.32 6.69
N LYS A 2 15.38 -5.10 6.39
CA LYS A 2 14.98 -3.90 7.13
C LYS A 2 13.59 -3.51 6.62
N LYS A 3 12.54 -3.66 7.44
CA LYS A 3 11.24 -3.05 7.14
C LYS A 3 11.47 -1.54 7.13
N THR A 4 11.20 -0.89 6.01
CA THR A 4 11.12 0.57 5.88
C THR A 4 10.31 1.09 7.06
N GLY A 5 10.90 2.00 7.84
CA GLY A 5 10.44 2.35 9.18
C GLY A 5 8.96 2.70 9.23
N TYR A 6 8.20 1.98 10.06
CA TYR A 6 6.82 2.29 10.39
C TYR A 6 6.82 3.57 11.24
N LEU A 7 6.57 4.72 10.63
CA LEU A 7 6.36 5.98 11.35
C LEU A 7 4.93 5.97 11.88
N LYS A 8 4.74 5.34 13.05
CA LYS A 8 3.47 5.21 13.79
C LYS A 8 2.74 6.55 14.06
N GLN A 9 3.40 7.69 13.80
CA GLN A 9 2.84 9.02 14.03
C GLN A 9 2.06 9.59 12.85
N GLU A 10 2.24 9.10 11.62
CA GLU A 10 1.61 9.69 10.42
C GLU A 10 0.39 8.90 9.94
N ILE A 11 0.21 7.68 10.43
CA ILE A 11 -0.81 6.76 9.93
C ILE A 11 -1.60 6.20 11.11
N ASP A 12 -2.94 6.30 11.02
CA ASP A 12 -3.86 5.75 12.01
C ASP A 12 -3.95 4.23 11.85
N ASP A 13 -3.39 3.52 12.83
CA ASP A 13 -3.30 2.05 12.91
C ASP A 13 -4.68 1.37 12.88
N ASP A 14 -5.75 2.05 13.32
CA ASP A 14 -7.12 1.52 13.35
C ASP A 14 -7.89 1.84 12.06
N LEU A 15 -7.57 2.96 11.41
CA LEU A 15 -8.22 3.38 10.17
C LEU A 15 -7.74 2.57 8.95
N VAL A 16 -6.44 2.27 8.87
CA VAL A 16 -5.84 1.50 7.77
C VAL A 16 -6.56 0.17 7.49
N PRO A 17 -6.75 -0.73 8.49
CA PRO A 17 -7.45 -2.00 8.27
C PRO A 17 -8.95 -1.82 8.01
N ARG A 18 -9.54 -0.68 8.37
CA ARG A 18 -10.94 -0.36 8.08
C ARG A 18 -11.11 0.06 6.62
N LEU A 19 -10.16 0.80 6.06
CA LEU A 19 -10.20 1.30 4.69
C LEU A 19 -9.73 0.26 3.66
N LEU A 20 -8.67 -0.47 3.96
CA LEU A 20 -8.06 -1.40 3.01
C LEU A 20 -8.86 -2.70 2.89
N GLN A 21 -9.09 -3.13 1.65
CA GLN A 21 -9.59 -4.46 1.33
C GLN A 21 -8.43 -5.39 1.00
N THR A 22 -7.54 -4.97 0.10
CA THR A 22 -6.41 -5.80 -0.33
C THR A 22 -5.29 -4.93 -0.89
N VAL A 23 -4.04 -5.29 -0.58
CA VAL A 23 -2.86 -4.78 -1.26
C VAL A 23 -2.26 -5.95 -2.06
N ARG A 24 -2.11 -5.77 -3.37
CA ARG A 24 -1.58 -6.78 -4.29
C ARG A 24 -0.41 -6.21 -5.05
N ASP A 25 0.66 -6.95 -5.06
CA ASP A 25 1.67 -6.84 -6.10
C ASP A 25 1.13 -7.57 -7.34
N ILE A 26 1.05 -6.88 -8.48
CA ILE A 26 0.56 -7.46 -9.73
C ILE A 26 1.73 -7.85 -10.64
N ASN A 27 2.95 -7.38 -10.40
CA ASN A 27 4.22 -7.68 -11.09
C ASN A 27 5.37 -6.93 -10.39
N GLU A 28 6.64 -7.28 -10.65
CA GLU A 28 7.85 -6.69 -10.03
C GLU A 28 7.91 -5.15 -9.91
N ASN A 29 7.11 -4.41 -10.70
CA ASN A 29 7.05 -2.95 -10.68
C ASN A 29 5.66 -2.34 -10.44
N LYS A 30 4.64 -3.10 -10.01
CA LYS A 30 3.26 -2.57 -9.90
C LYS A 30 2.56 -2.98 -8.62
N ILE A 31 2.25 -1.97 -7.81
CA ILE A 31 1.40 -2.13 -6.63
C ILE A 31 -0.02 -1.69 -6.94
N VAL A 32 -0.98 -2.49 -6.48
CA VAL A 32 -2.42 -2.18 -6.50
C VAL A 32 -2.99 -2.23 -5.09
N ILE A 33 -3.70 -1.17 -4.73
CA ILE A 33 -4.40 -1.03 -3.45
C ILE A 33 -5.89 -0.96 -3.75
N GLN A 34 -6.65 -1.86 -3.15
CA GLN A 34 -8.11 -1.88 -3.20
C GLN A 34 -8.67 -1.47 -1.85
N PHE A 35 -9.56 -0.48 -1.87
CA PHE A 35 -10.27 0.01 -0.70
C PHE A 35 -11.66 -0.63 -0.63
N LYS A 36 -12.19 -0.78 0.60
CA LYS A 36 -13.56 -1.31 0.81
C LYS A 36 -14.65 -0.45 0.17
N SER A 37 -14.35 0.82 -0.10
CA SER A 37 -15.23 1.74 -0.84
C SER A 37 -15.36 1.39 -2.33
N GLY A 38 -14.54 0.46 -2.85
CA GLY A 38 -14.45 0.15 -4.27
C GLY A 38 -13.43 1.00 -5.03
N ILE A 39 -12.77 1.96 -4.38
CA ILE A 39 -11.66 2.72 -4.98
C ILE A 39 -10.48 1.77 -5.22
N ILE A 40 -9.85 1.91 -6.39
CA ILE A 40 -8.65 1.18 -6.76
C ILE A 40 -7.55 2.19 -7.07
N MET A 41 -6.44 2.10 -6.34
CA MET A 41 -5.23 2.86 -6.63
C MET A 41 -4.18 1.91 -7.22
N SER A 42 -3.48 2.35 -8.26
CA SER A 42 -2.40 1.60 -8.86
C SER A 42 -1.20 2.49 -9.09
N GLN A 43 -0.02 2.05 -8.67
CA GLN A 43 1.23 2.78 -8.83
C GLN A 43 2.27 1.87 -9.50
N ARG A 44 3.01 2.44 -10.45
CA ARG A 44 4.24 1.84 -10.96
C ARG A 44 5.40 2.28 -10.08
N ILE A 45 6.24 1.33 -9.71
CA ILE A 45 7.49 1.57 -9.01
C ILE A 45 8.59 1.35 -10.04
N ASP A 46 9.13 2.44 -10.56
CA ASP A 46 10.34 2.40 -11.35
C ASP A 46 11.50 2.35 -10.36
N LEU A 47 12.22 1.23 -10.33
CA LEU A 47 13.48 1.13 -9.59
C LEU A 47 14.53 1.87 -10.44
N GLU A 48 14.95 3.06 -10.01
CA GLU A 48 16.15 3.69 -10.57
C GLU A 48 17.37 2.87 -10.11
N ASP A 49 18.22 2.47 -11.06
CA ASP A 49 19.48 1.72 -10.84
C ASP A 49 20.55 2.54 -10.09
#